data_AF-A0A200RC57-F1
#
_entry.id   AF-A0A200RC57-F1
#
_cell.length_a   1.000
_cell.length_b   1.000
_cell.length_c   1.000
_cell.angle_alpha   90.00
_cell.angle_beta   90.00
_cell.angle_gamma   90.00
#
_symmetry.space_group_name_H-M   'P 1'
#
loop_
_entity.id
_entity.type
_entity.pdbx_description
1 polymer ?
#
loop_
_entity_poly.entity_id
_entity_poly.type
_entity_poly.pdbx_seq_one_letter_code
_entity_poly.pdbx_strand_id
1 'polypeptide(L)'
;MAAMAAASASVSVSNNPSFPSSQKRSPLLSSSQSFIRNLRMPTTHLIKSPLKHFSLSSSSTSPLIPLCATTDTTTTTTAATAFHGVCYVLGDNIDTDQIIPAEYLTLVPSKPDEYRKLGSFALIGLPSEIYPTKFIDSGELTSKFSIIIAGDNFGCGSSREHAPVALGAAGVKAVVAESYARIFFRNSVATGEVYPLESEGRLCEECSTGDVITIELADNLLINHTTGKEYKLKPIGDAGPVIEAGGIFAYARKTGMIPTLASSSA
;
A
#
# COMPACT_ATOMS: atom_id res chain seq x y z
N MET A 1 16.55 -40.43 58.65
CA MET A 1 15.66 -40.62 57.47
C MET A 1 16.51 -40.37 56.25
N ALA A 2 16.98 -41.45 55.61
CA ALA A 2 17.93 -41.45 54.51
C ALA A 2 17.20 -41.59 53.17
N ALA A 3 17.69 -40.93 52.12
CA ALA A 3 17.61 -41.36 50.72
C ALA A 3 18.47 -40.42 49.84
N MET A 4 19.59 -40.94 49.31
CA MET A 4 19.84 -41.25 47.88
C MET A 4 20.33 -40.04 47.08
N ALA A 5 21.65 -39.83 46.90
CA ALA A 5 22.60 -40.56 46.04
C ALA A 5 22.30 -40.40 44.54
N ALA A 6 23.00 -39.44 43.91
CA ALA A 6 23.10 -39.26 42.47
C ALA A 6 24.42 -39.84 41.96
N ALA A 7 24.35 -40.67 40.92
CA ALA A 7 25.51 -41.20 40.21
C ALA A 7 25.20 -41.29 38.70
N SER A 8 26.07 -40.72 37.87
CA SER A 8 26.41 -41.13 36.49
C SER A 8 27.35 -40.07 35.92
N ALA A 9 28.66 -40.33 35.89
CA ALA A 9 29.41 -41.05 34.84
C ALA A 9 29.72 -40.16 33.62
N SER A 10 30.96 -39.68 33.59
CA SER A 10 31.65 -39.03 32.48
C SER A 10 32.15 -40.05 31.45
N VAL A 11 31.92 -39.79 30.16
CA VAL A 11 32.73 -40.35 29.05
C VAL A 11 32.84 -39.29 27.94
N SER A 12 34.08 -38.91 27.66
CA SER A 12 34.53 -38.25 26.43
C SER A 12 34.99 -39.31 25.42
N VAL A 13 34.86 -39.04 24.12
CA VAL A 13 35.86 -39.29 23.04
C VAL A 13 35.25 -39.03 21.66
N SER A 14 36.13 -38.47 20.83
CA SER A 14 36.07 -38.01 19.44
C SER A 14 35.68 -39.02 18.36
N ASN A 15 35.12 -38.54 17.24
CA ASN A 15 35.87 -38.43 15.97
C ASN A 15 35.02 -37.87 14.82
N ASN A 16 35.67 -37.00 14.05
CA ASN A 16 35.25 -36.48 12.75
C ASN A 16 35.49 -37.56 11.66
N PRO A 17 34.77 -37.52 10.53
CA PRO A 17 35.51 -37.55 9.27
C PRO A 17 34.98 -36.60 8.20
N SER A 18 35.95 -36.11 7.43
CA SER A 18 35.89 -35.21 6.29
C SER A 18 35.46 -35.85 4.96
N PHE A 19 34.92 -34.98 4.09
CA PHE A 19 34.51 -35.07 2.67
C PHE A 19 35.17 -36.08 1.72
N PRO A 20 34.50 -36.34 0.58
CA PRO A 20 35.10 -35.89 -0.69
C PRO A 20 34.15 -35.12 -1.63
N SER A 21 34.78 -34.37 -2.51
CA SER A 21 34.27 -33.49 -3.55
C SER A 21 33.76 -34.23 -4.81
N SER A 22 32.86 -33.59 -5.57
CA SER A 22 32.85 -33.75 -7.02
C SER A 22 32.29 -32.54 -7.76
N GLN A 23 32.98 -32.20 -8.84
CA GLN A 23 32.90 -30.99 -9.64
C GLN A 23 31.89 -31.09 -10.79
N LYS A 24 31.47 -29.89 -11.24
CA LYS A 24 31.25 -29.44 -12.63
C LYS A 24 30.39 -30.31 -13.58
N ARG A 25 29.36 -29.66 -14.15
CA ARG A 25 29.16 -29.54 -15.62
C ARG A 25 28.04 -28.54 -15.94
N SER A 26 28.42 -27.40 -16.51
CA SER A 26 27.66 -26.73 -17.57
C SER A 26 28.23 -27.20 -18.92
N PRO A 27 27.45 -27.27 -20.00
CA PRO A 27 27.65 -26.26 -21.05
C PRO A 27 26.43 -25.86 -21.93
N LEU A 28 26.51 -24.60 -22.40
CA LEU A 28 26.33 -24.08 -23.78
C LEU A 28 24.94 -23.81 -24.40
N LEU A 29 24.73 -22.50 -24.60
CA LEU A 29 24.36 -21.76 -25.82
C LEU A 29 23.42 -22.40 -26.86
N SER A 30 22.34 -21.66 -27.17
CA SER A 30 21.89 -21.47 -28.54
C SER A 30 21.40 -20.04 -28.75
N SER A 31 22.10 -19.36 -29.66
CA SER A 31 21.82 -18.04 -30.22
C SER A 31 21.01 -18.18 -31.52
N SER A 32 19.94 -17.38 -31.67
CA SER A 32 19.36 -17.03 -32.98
C SER A 32 18.59 -15.71 -32.81
N GLN A 33 19.21 -14.58 -33.11
CA GLN A 33 19.17 -13.85 -34.39
C GLN A 33 17.77 -13.41 -34.85
N SER A 34 17.58 -12.08 -34.74
CA SER A 34 16.96 -11.17 -35.71
C SER A 34 15.52 -11.41 -36.16
N PHE A 35 14.63 -10.50 -35.78
CA PHE A 35 13.68 -9.88 -36.72
C PHE A 35 13.34 -8.46 -36.26
N ILE A 36 14.10 -7.48 -36.77
CA ILE A 36 13.67 -6.08 -36.87
C ILE A 36 12.57 -6.06 -37.93
N ARG A 37 11.36 -5.64 -37.59
CA ARG A 37 10.34 -5.27 -38.57
C ARG A 37 9.95 -3.81 -38.39
N ASN A 38 10.45 -3.00 -39.31
CA ASN A 38 10.06 -1.63 -39.59
C ASN A 38 8.53 -1.47 -39.62
N LEU A 39 7.98 -0.62 -38.75
CA LEU A 39 6.68 0.00 -38.98
C LEU A 39 6.90 1.39 -39.58
N ARG A 40 6.57 1.46 -40.87
CA ARG A 40 6.59 2.64 -41.73
C ARG A 40 5.28 3.41 -41.52
N MET A 41 5.36 4.63 -41.01
CA MET A 41 4.24 5.58 -40.99
C MET A 41 4.03 6.16 -42.40
N PRO A 42 2.79 6.30 -42.90
CA PRO A 42 2.53 7.04 -44.12
C PRO A 42 2.34 8.53 -43.82
N THR A 43 3.23 9.33 -44.40
CA THR A 43 3.07 10.76 -44.62
C THR A 43 1.89 11.01 -45.56
N THR A 44 0.94 11.88 -45.20
CA THR A 44 0.02 12.45 -46.17
C THR A 44 -0.04 13.97 -46.04
N HIS A 45 -0.23 14.59 -47.20
CA HIS A 45 0.12 15.95 -47.55
C HIS A 45 -0.86 17.01 -47.05
N LEU A 46 -0.27 18.16 -46.70
CA LEU A 46 -0.72 19.53 -46.96
C LEU A 46 -1.82 19.67 -48.03
N ILE A 47 -2.95 20.27 -47.64
CA ILE A 47 -3.80 21.05 -48.55
C ILE A 47 -3.98 22.45 -47.94
N LYS A 48 -3.51 23.45 -48.69
CA LYS A 48 -3.68 24.88 -48.45
C LYS A 48 -5.00 25.38 -49.05
N SER A 49 -5.46 26.50 -48.52
CA SER A 49 -6.18 27.63 -49.18
C SER A 49 -7.57 27.95 -48.60
N PRO A 50 -8.15 29.14 -48.87
CA PRO A 50 -7.84 30.36 -48.12
C PRO A 50 -9.07 31.20 -47.69
N LEU A 51 -8.83 32.17 -46.80
CA LEU A 51 -9.44 33.51 -46.68
C LEU A 51 -10.99 33.66 -46.68
N LYS A 52 -11.52 34.32 -45.64
CA LYS A 52 -12.07 35.69 -45.77
C LYS A 52 -12.44 36.31 -44.41
N HIS A 53 -12.05 37.57 -44.28
CA HIS A 53 -12.43 38.52 -43.24
C HIS A 53 -13.94 38.73 -43.18
N PHE A 54 -14.48 38.89 -41.97
CA PHE A 54 -15.62 39.78 -41.74
C PHE A 54 -15.45 40.49 -40.39
N SER A 55 -15.43 41.82 -40.47
CA SER A 55 -15.47 42.79 -39.39
C SER A 55 -16.93 43.22 -39.18
N LEU A 56 -17.34 43.46 -37.93
CA LEU A 56 -18.37 44.44 -37.50
C LEU A 56 -18.44 44.34 -35.97
N SER A 57 -17.95 45.34 -35.23
CA SER A 57 -18.65 46.55 -34.79
C SER A 57 -19.24 46.39 -33.39
N SER A 58 -18.71 47.21 -32.48
CA SER A 58 -19.20 47.46 -31.13
C SER A 58 -20.48 48.30 -31.14
N SER A 59 -21.38 48.04 -30.20
CA SER A 59 -22.32 49.04 -29.69
C SER A 59 -22.80 48.66 -28.28
N SER A 60 -22.67 49.63 -27.38
CA SER A 60 -23.08 49.64 -25.98
C SER A 60 -24.58 49.72 -25.79
N THR A 61 -25.13 49.15 -24.70
CA THR A 61 -25.93 49.83 -23.64
C THR A 61 -26.60 48.80 -22.71
N SER A 62 -26.51 49.04 -21.40
CA SER A 62 -27.18 48.33 -20.29
C SER A 62 -28.58 48.95 -20.02
N PRO A 63 -29.33 48.61 -18.95
CA PRO A 63 -29.46 47.36 -18.18
C PRO A 63 -30.95 46.94 -17.98
N LEU A 64 -31.23 45.68 -17.63
CA LEU A 64 -32.47 45.29 -16.94
C LEU A 64 -32.20 44.20 -15.88
N ILE A 65 -32.69 44.46 -14.67
CA ILE A 65 -32.68 43.62 -13.47
C ILE A 65 -33.74 42.52 -13.61
N PRO A 66 -33.47 41.27 -13.20
CA PRO A 66 -34.20 40.67 -12.07
C PRO A 66 -33.25 39.93 -11.10
N LEU A 67 -33.37 40.18 -9.79
CA LEU A 67 -34.17 39.39 -8.84
C LEU A 67 -33.43 38.14 -8.33
N CYS A 68 -32.88 38.30 -7.12
CA CYS A 68 -32.64 37.30 -6.07
C CYS A 68 -32.60 35.83 -6.51
N ALA A 69 -31.40 35.28 -6.65
CA ALA A 69 -31.15 33.85 -6.45
C ALA A 69 -30.20 33.72 -5.26
N THR A 70 -30.76 33.37 -4.11
CA THR A 70 -29.99 32.82 -2.99
C THR A 70 -29.45 31.46 -3.44
N THR A 71 -28.26 31.47 -4.05
CA THR A 71 -27.46 30.26 -4.11
C THR A 71 -26.91 30.04 -2.71
N ASP A 72 -27.65 29.26 -1.92
CA ASP A 72 -27.09 28.56 -0.76
C ASP A 72 -25.91 27.74 -1.29
N THR A 73 -24.72 28.34 -1.20
CA THR A 73 -23.46 27.65 -1.37
C THR A 73 -23.38 26.75 -0.15
N THR A 74 -23.92 25.55 -0.29
CA THR A 74 -23.69 24.47 0.65
C THR A 74 -22.23 24.10 0.45
N THR A 75 -21.34 24.84 1.10
CA THR A 75 -19.97 24.42 1.38
C THR A 75 -20.11 23.16 2.21
N THR A 76 -20.18 22.01 1.54
CA THR A 76 -19.99 20.72 2.19
C THR A 76 -18.53 20.71 2.62
N THR A 77 -18.29 21.14 3.86
CA THR A 77 -17.03 20.93 4.55
C THR A 77 -16.88 19.43 4.73
N THR A 78 -16.34 18.76 3.71
CA THR A 78 -15.84 17.39 3.82
C THR A 78 -14.76 17.44 4.90
N ALA A 79 -15.02 16.82 6.05
CA ALA A 79 -14.02 16.70 7.09
C ALA A 79 -12.74 16.12 6.46
N ALA A 80 -11.63 16.85 6.55
CA ALA A 80 -10.39 16.44 5.93
C ALA A 80 -9.91 15.13 6.59
N THR A 81 -9.92 14.04 5.84
CA THR A 81 -9.37 12.76 6.30
C THR A 81 -7.86 12.91 6.47
N ALA A 82 -7.38 12.78 7.71
CA ALA A 82 -5.96 12.83 8.04
C ALA A 82 -5.57 11.63 8.92
N PHE A 83 -4.36 11.11 8.72
CA PHE A 83 -3.80 10.04 9.53
C PHE A 83 -2.62 10.57 10.33
N HIS A 84 -2.62 10.33 11.64
CA HIS A 84 -1.53 10.73 12.53
C HIS A 84 -1.04 9.51 13.29
N GLY A 85 0.29 9.39 13.43
CA GLY A 85 0.89 8.44 14.35
C GLY A 85 2.33 8.10 14.00
N VAL A 86 2.83 7.05 14.65
CA VAL A 86 4.22 6.61 14.52
C VAL A 86 4.37 5.77 13.25
N CYS A 87 5.42 6.02 12.47
CA CYS A 87 5.68 5.24 11.26
C CYS A 87 6.66 4.08 11.46
N TYR A 88 6.48 3.05 10.66
CA TYR A 88 7.42 1.95 10.46
C TYR A 88 8.02 2.02 9.06
N VAL A 89 9.35 2.06 8.95
CA VAL A 89 10.06 2.26 7.67
C VAL A 89 10.56 0.94 7.12
N LEU A 90 10.29 0.71 5.84
CA LEU A 90 10.65 -0.45 5.04
C LEU A 90 11.42 -0.02 3.79
N GLY A 91 12.22 -0.94 3.26
CA GLY A 91 12.94 -0.76 2.00
C GLY A 91 12.11 -1.11 0.76
N ASP A 92 12.82 -1.41 -0.32
CA ASP A 92 12.26 -1.80 -1.61
C ASP A 92 11.82 -3.29 -1.61
N ASN A 93 10.91 -3.64 -2.53
CA ASN A 93 10.50 -5.01 -2.85
C ASN A 93 9.99 -5.82 -1.66
N ILE A 94 9.22 -5.18 -0.77
CA ILE A 94 8.52 -5.90 0.30
C ILE A 94 7.43 -6.77 -0.33
N ASP A 95 7.63 -8.08 -0.33
CA ASP A 95 6.70 -9.01 -0.97
C ASP A 95 5.55 -9.45 -0.04
N THR A 96 4.55 -10.10 -0.61
CA THR A 96 3.38 -10.56 0.16
C THR A 96 3.68 -11.65 1.19
N ASP A 97 4.77 -12.42 1.03
CA ASP A 97 5.20 -13.41 2.03
C ASP A 97 5.85 -12.72 3.23
N GLN A 98 6.59 -11.63 2.99
CA GLN A 98 7.14 -10.79 4.05
C GLN A 98 6.03 -10.07 4.83
N ILE A 99 4.96 -9.63 4.14
CA ILE A 99 3.77 -9.04 4.79
C ILE A 99 2.98 -10.09 5.57
N ILE A 100 2.69 -11.24 4.96
CA ILE A 100 1.97 -12.33 5.60
C ILE A 100 2.35 -13.70 4.98
N PRO A 101 3.10 -14.55 5.70
CA PRO A 101 3.49 -15.86 5.20
C PRO A 101 2.30 -16.78 4.89
N ALA A 102 2.51 -17.69 3.94
CA ALA A 102 1.45 -18.56 3.40
C ALA A 102 0.76 -19.44 4.46
N GLU A 103 1.46 -19.81 5.54
CA GLU A 103 0.94 -20.64 6.63
C GLU A 103 -0.23 -20.00 7.38
N TYR A 104 -0.33 -18.67 7.38
CA TYR A 104 -1.40 -17.93 8.07
C TYR A 104 -2.63 -17.66 7.20
N LEU A 105 -2.61 -18.05 5.91
CA LEU A 105 -3.73 -17.85 4.98
C LEU A 105 -4.94 -18.74 5.28
N THR A 106 -4.81 -19.65 6.25
CA THR A 106 -5.91 -20.47 6.77
C THR A 106 -6.88 -19.66 7.65
N LEU A 107 -6.48 -18.49 8.12
CA LEU A 107 -7.34 -17.57 8.87
C LEU A 107 -8.36 -16.90 7.93
N VAL A 108 -9.59 -16.79 8.41
CA VAL A 108 -10.74 -16.24 7.67
C VAL A 108 -11.03 -14.81 8.14
N PRO A 109 -10.75 -13.78 7.32
CA PRO A 109 -10.97 -12.37 7.69
C PRO A 109 -12.41 -12.02 8.08
N SER A 110 -13.41 -12.76 7.59
CA SER A 110 -14.83 -12.52 7.92
C SER A 110 -15.18 -12.81 9.38
N LYS A 111 -14.33 -13.54 10.12
CA LYS A 111 -14.55 -13.83 11.54
C LYS A 111 -13.75 -12.85 12.40
N PRO A 112 -14.37 -12.10 13.33
CA PRO A 112 -13.69 -11.07 14.10
C PRO A 112 -12.44 -11.53 14.87
N ASP A 113 -12.49 -12.72 15.47
CA ASP A 113 -11.35 -13.25 16.25
C ASP A 113 -10.18 -13.64 15.34
N GLU A 114 -10.47 -14.26 14.19
CA GLU A 114 -9.45 -14.65 13.22
C GLU A 114 -8.87 -13.43 12.49
N TYR A 115 -9.68 -12.40 12.24
CA TYR A 115 -9.22 -11.11 11.72
C TYR A 115 -8.20 -10.45 12.65
N ARG A 116 -8.50 -10.33 13.95
CA ARG A 116 -7.56 -9.80 14.94
C ARG A 116 -6.28 -10.63 15.01
N LYS A 117 -6.41 -11.95 14.94
CA LYS A 117 -5.26 -12.85 14.91
C LYS A 117 -4.41 -12.67 13.66
N LEU A 118 -5.03 -12.43 12.50
CA LEU A 118 -4.31 -12.13 11.26
C LEU A 118 -3.47 -10.86 11.38
N GLY A 119 -3.98 -9.83 12.06
CA GLY A 119 -3.23 -8.62 12.40
C GLY A 119 -1.96 -8.87 13.20
N SER A 120 -1.98 -9.82 14.14
CA SER A 120 -0.79 -10.18 14.94
C SER A 120 0.35 -10.78 14.12
N PHE A 121 0.09 -11.22 12.88
CA PHE A 121 1.08 -11.79 11.96
C PHE A 121 1.50 -10.81 10.86
N ALA A 122 1.05 -9.56 10.91
CA ALA A 122 1.48 -8.54 9.96
C ALA A 122 3.00 -8.32 10.01
N LEU A 123 3.64 -8.33 8.84
CA LEU A 123 5.09 -8.14 8.64
C LEU A 123 5.98 -9.16 9.38
N ILE A 124 5.45 -10.31 9.79
CA ILE A 124 6.22 -11.33 10.51
C ILE A 124 7.28 -12.01 9.64
N GLY A 125 7.11 -11.99 8.31
CA GLY A 125 8.06 -12.58 7.36
C GLY A 125 9.28 -11.69 7.06
N LEU A 126 9.37 -10.50 7.66
CA LEU A 126 10.53 -9.63 7.48
C LEU A 126 11.80 -10.27 8.06
N PRO A 127 12.95 -10.17 7.35
CA PRO A 127 14.23 -10.65 7.86
C PRO A 127 14.69 -9.80 9.05
N SER A 128 14.84 -10.42 10.21
CA SER A 128 15.21 -9.75 11.47
C SER A 128 16.59 -9.09 11.44
N GLU A 129 17.49 -9.57 10.58
CA GLU A 129 18.82 -8.98 10.36
C GLU A 129 18.73 -7.57 9.75
N ILE A 130 17.72 -7.34 8.90
CA ILE A 130 17.51 -6.05 8.22
C ILE A 130 16.53 -5.19 9.03
N TYR A 131 15.53 -5.81 9.65
CA TYR A 131 14.47 -5.14 10.42
C TYR A 131 14.47 -5.62 11.88
N PRO A 132 15.40 -5.13 12.73
CA PRO A 132 15.53 -5.59 14.10
C PRO A 132 14.36 -5.16 15.01
N THR A 133 13.71 -4.04 14.69
CA THR A 133 12.49 -3.59 15.38
C THR A 133 11.31 -4.40 14.87
N LYS A 134 10.66 -5.17 15.75
CA LYS A 134 9.44 -5.89 15.38
C LYS A 134 8.30 -4.92 15.08
N PHE A 135 7.50 -5.26 14.06
CA PHE A 135 6.31 -4.50 13.71
C PHE A 135 5.18 -4.70 14.73
N ILE A 136 4.96 -5.96 15.16
CA ILE A 136 4.05 -6.33 16.25
C ILE A 136 4.90 -6.71 17.46
N ASP A 137 4.65 -6.05 18.59
CA ASP A 137 5.30 -6.37 19.86
C ASP A 137 4.84 -7.76 20.36
N SER A 138 5.70 -8.46 21.10
CA SER A 138 5.46 -9.88 21.42
C SER A 138 4.23 -10.03 22.33
N GLY A 139 3.23 -10.78 21.88
CA GLY A 139 1.97 -10.99 22.62
C GLY A 139 0.87 -9.99 22.30
N GLU A 140 1.15 -8.98 21.47
CA GLU A 140 0.16 -8.02 21.00
C GLU A 140 -0.54 -8.50 19.73
N LEU A 141 -1.75 -7.97 19.49
CA LEU A 141 -2.52 -8.24 18.25
C LEU A 141 -2.46 -7.09 17.26
N THR A 142 -2.03 -5.91 17.70
CA THR A 142 -1.98 -4.68 16.93
C THR A 142 -0.61 -4.03 17.04
N SER A 143 -0.24 -3.25 16.03
CA SER A 143 0.97 -2.45 16.04
C SER A 143 0.74 -1.08 16.70
N LYS A 144 1.79 -0.53 17.30
CA LYS A 144 1.87 0.91 17.64
C LYS A 144 2.11 1.79 16.42
N PHE A 145 2.53 1.20 15.30
CA PHE A 145 2.79 1.89 14.06
C PHE A 145 1.50 1.95 13.22
N SER A 146 0.92 3.15 13.09
CA SER A 146 -0.30 3.35 12.30
C SER A 146 -0.01 3.68 10.83
N ILE A 147 1.25 4.00 10.50
CA ILE A 147 1.70 4.39 9.17
C ILE A 147 2.90 3.52 8.78
N ILE A 148 2.94 3.06 7.53
CA ILE A 148 4.12 2.41 6.96
C ILE A 148 4.72 3.33 5.90
N ILE A 149 6.03 3.53 5.93
CA ILE A 149 6.79 4.14 4.83
C ILE A 149 7.57 3.03 4.14
N ALA A 150 7.52 2.91 2.83
CA ALA A 150 8.20 1.88 2.07
C ALA A 150 8.90 2.44 0.83
N GLY A 151 9.82 1.67 0.27
CA GLY A 151 10.50 1.98 -0.99
C GLY A 151 9.67 1.60 -2.23
N ASP A 152 10.37 1.18 -3.26
CA ASP A 152 9.80 0.78 -4.55
C ASP A 152 9.13 -0.61 -4.48
N ASN A 153 8.09 -0.79 -5.30
CA ASN A 153 7.44 -2.08 -5.56
C ASN A 153 6.89 -2.78 -4.30
N PHE A 154 6.24 -2.03 -3.42
CA PHE A 154 5.63 -2.57 -2.20
C PHE A 154 4.46 -3.53 -2.51
N GLY A 155 4.39 -4.64 -1.78
CA GLY A 155 3.37 -5.67 -1.92
C GLY A 155 3.56 -6.57 -3.14
N CYS A 156 4.80 -6.72 -3.63
CA CYS A 156 5.09 -7.54 -4.79
C CYS A 156 4.93 -9.04 -4.53
N GLY A 157 4.99 -9.84 -5.60
CA GLY A 157 4.82 -11.29 -5.51
C GLY A 157 3.39 -11.77 -5.75
N SER A 158 2.94 -12.71 -4.93
CA SER A 158 1.69 -13.45 -5.18
C SER A 158 0.43 -12.64 -4.88
N SER A 159 -0.68 -12.97 -5.55
CA SER A 159 -1.97 -12.31 -5.29
C SER A 159 -2.55 -12.76 -3.96
N ARG A 160 -2.28 -12.01 -2.88
CA ARG A 160 -2.81 -12.26 -1.53
C ARG A 160 -3.64 -11.08 -1.05
N GLU A 161 -4.94 -11.28 -0.94
CA GLU A 161 -5.85 -10.31 -0.30
C GLU A 161 -5.60 -10.22 1.21
N HIS A 162 -5.11 -11.30 1.83
CA HIS A 162 -4.70 -11.30 3.23
C HIS A 162 -3.60 -10.29 3.57
N ALA A 163 -2.77 -9.88 2.60
CA ALA A 163 -1.68 -8.94 2.86
C ALA A 163 -2.18 -7.55 3.32
N PRO A 164 -3.02 -6.82 2.56
CA PRO A 164 -3.59 -5.56 3.05
C PRO A 164 -4.50 -5.76 4.26
N VAL A 165 -5.23 -6.88 4.35
CA VAL A 165 -6.10 -7.19 5.49
C VAL A 165 -5.30 -7.38 6.78
N ALA A 166 -4.14 -8.06 6.74
CA ALA A 166 -3.28 -8.21 7.90
C ALA A 166 -2.77 -6.85 8.40
N LEU A 167 -2.40 -5.95 7.49
CA LEU A 167 -1.97 -4.59 7.85
C LEU A 167 -3.12 -3.78 8.48
N GLY A 168 -4.32 -3.80 7.88
CA GLY A 168 -5.50 -3.14 8.43
C GLY A 168 -5.90 -3.69 9.80
N ALA A 169 -5.88 -5.02 9.96
CA ALA A 169 -6.13 -5.71 11.22
C ALA A 169 -5.12 -5.37 12.31
N ALA A 170 -3.86 -5.14 11.93
CA ALA A 170 -2.81 -4.67 12.83
C ALA A 170 -2.99 -3.22 13.25
N GLY A 171 -3.90 -2.47 12.63
CA GLY A 171 -4.18 -1.06 12.96
C GLY A 171 -3.51 -0.05 12.02
N VAL A 172 -2.87 -0.48 10.94
CA VAL A 172 -2.32 0.41 9.91
C VAL A 172 -3.46 1.16 9.23
N LYS A 173 -3.27 2.46 9.01
CA LYS A 173 -4.24 3.32 8.30
C LYS A 173 -3.78 3.65 6.90
N ALA A 174 -2.49 3.90 6.74
CA ALA A 174 -1.90 4.23 5.45
C ALA A 174 -0.53 3.56 5.30
N VAL A 175 -0.26 3.15 4.06
CA VAL A 175 1.07 2.80 3.58
C VAL A 175 1.44 3.91 2.60
N VAL A 176 2.66 4.45 2.71
CA VAL A 176 3.22 5.42 1.78
C VAL A 176 4.45 4.79 1.16
N ALA A 177 4.40 4.51 -0.15
CA ALA A 177 5.50 3.88 -0.87
C ALA A 177 5.99 4.75 -2.04
N GLU A 178 7.15 4.45 -2.61
CA GLU A 178 7.55 5.06 -3.89
C GLU A 178 6.67 4.51 -5.03
N SER A 179 6.42 3.19 -5.01
CA SER A 179 5.50 2.54 -5.93
C SER A 179 4.92 1.26 -5.33
N TYR A 180 3.83 0.78 -5.95
CA TYR A 180 3.17 -0.46 -5.55
C TYR A 180 3.18 -1.52 -6.64
N ALA A 181 3.23 -2.77 -6.21
CA ALA A 181 2.78 -3.85 -7.05
C ALA A 181 1.27 -3.70 -7.33
N ARG A 182 0.91 -3.72 -8.62
CA ARG A 182 -0.46 -3.46 -9.10
C ARG A 182 -1.54 -4.27 -8.39
N ILE A 183 -1.26 -5.54 -8.09
CA ILE A 183 -2.23 -6.44 -7.44
C ILE A 183 -2.46 -6.03 -5.99
N PHE A 184 -1.40 -5.70 -5.25
CA PHE A 184 -1.51 -5.24 -3.87
C PHE A 184 -2.29 -3.93 -3.78
N PHE A 185 -1.99 -2.97 -4.65
CA PHE A 185 -2.72 -1.70 -4.71
C PHE A 185 -4.22 -1.94 -4.93
N ARG A 186 -4.58 -2.74 -5.94
CA ARG A 186 -5.98 -3.09 -6.23
C ARG A 186 -6.67 -3.76 -5.04
N ASN A 187 -5.99 -4.69 -4.37
CA ASN A 187 -6.57 -5.39 -3.22
C ASN A 187 -6.80 -4.42 -2.06
N SER A 188 -5.88 -3.49 -1.80
CA SER A 188 -6.05 -2.45 -0.77
C SER A 188 -7.28 -1.57 -1.03
N VAL A 189 -7.51 -1.18 -2.30
CA VAL A 189 -8.71 -0.43 -2.70
C VAL A 189 -9.97 -1.30 -2.56
N ALA A 190 -9.91 -2.56 -2.96
CA ALA A 190 -11.05 -3.47 -2.93
C ALA A 190 -11.53 -3.77 -1.50
N THR A 191 -10.59 -3.96 -0.57
CA THR A 191 -10.89 -4.27 0.83
C THR A 191 -11.13 -3.02 1.68
N GLY A 192 -10.47 -1.90 1.36
CA GLY A 192 -10.54 -0.66 2.13
C GLY A 192 -9.79 -0.70 3.46
N GLU A 193 -8.89 -1.67 3.63
CA GLU A 193 -8.18 -1.94 4.90
C GLU A 193 -7.09 -0.91 5.21
N VAL A 194 -6.41 -0.44 4.16
CA VAL A 194 -5.33 0.54 4.23
C VAL A 194 -5.39 1.47 3.04
N TYR A 195 -4.93 2.71 3.21
CA TYR A 195 -4.69 3.64 2.11
C TYR A 195 -3.32 3.37 1.46
N PRO A 196 -3.26 2.99 0.17
CA PRO A 196 -2.00 2.88 -0.56
C PRO A 196 -1.67 4.24 -1.21
N LEU A 197 -0.76 5.00 -0.61
CA LEU A 197 -0.38 6.33 -1.10
C LEU A 197 1.00 6.28 -1.75
N GLU A 198 1.15 6.88 -2.92
CA GLU A 198 2.46 7.00 -3.56
C GLU A 198 3.11 8.33 -3.22
N SER A 199 4.41 8.32 -2.99
CA SER A 199 5.22 9.52 -2.79
C SER A 199 5.96 9.91 -4.07
N GLU A 200 6.31 11.19 -4.21
CA GLU A 200 7.11 11.65 -5.37
C GLU A 200 8.62 11.37 -5.21
N GLY A 201 9.08 11.05 -4.00
CA GLY A 201 10.48 10.80 -3.68
C GLY A 201 10.68 9.58 -2.79
N ARG A 202 11.94 9.28 -2.45
CA ARG A 202 12.32 8.09 -1.66
C ARG A 202 12.22 8.34 -0.16
N LEU A 203 10.99 8.40 0.36
CA LEU A 203 10.73 8.72 1.77
C LEU A 203 11.33 7.69 2.74
N CYS A 204 11.56 6.45 2.31
CA CYS A 204 12.23 5.41 3.11
C CYS A 204 13.70 5.75 3.45
N GLU A 205 14.33 6.68 2.74
CA GLU A 205 15.69 7.17 3.03
C GLU A 205 15.68 8.45 3.89
N GLU A 206 14.53 9.10 4.03
CA GLU A 206 14.37 10.39 4.70
C GLU A 206 13.60 10.29 6.03
N CYS A 207 12.88 9.19 6.25
CA CYS A 207 12.17 8.89 7.49
C CYS A 207 12.83 7.74 8.23
N SER A 208 12.66 7.69 9.54
CA SER A 208 13.13 6.58 10.39
C SER A 208 11.98 5.91 11.13
N THR A 209 12.07 4.60 11.36
CA THR A 209 11.10 3.88 12.20
C THR A 209 11.04 4.53 13.57
N GLY A 210 9.84 4.93 13.99
CA GLY A 210 9.63 5.71 15.22
C GLY A 210 9.33 7.19 14.99
N ASP A 211 9.47 7.71 13.76
CA ASP A 211 9.08 9.08 13.45
C ASP A 211 7.57 9.30 13.59
N VAL A 212 7.18 10.50 14.01
CA VAL A 212 5.78 10.90 14.14
C VAL A 212 5.35 11.58 12.84
N ILE A 213 4.41 10.98 12.13
CA ILE A 213 3.97 11.40 10.80
C ILE A 213 2.52 11.84 10.84
N THR A 214 2.20 12.88 10.06
CA THR A 214 0.82 13.22 9.68
C THR A 214 0.67 13.16 8.16
N ILE A 215 -0.40 12.54 7.70
CA ILE A 215 -0.77 12.48 6.29
C ILE A 215 -2.08 13.24 6.14
N GLU A 216 -2.07 14.28 5.30
CA GLU A 216 -3.23 15.10 4.97
C GLU A 216 -3.69 14.74 3.56
N LEU A 217 -4.79 13.99 3.44
CA LEU A 217 -5.25 13.49 2.14
C LEU A 217 -5.79 14.60 1.23
N ALA A 218 -6.34 15.67 1.82
CA ALA A 218 -6.86 16.80 1.06
C ALA A 218 -5.74 17.54 0.29
N ASP A 219 -4.59 17.71 0.94
CA ASP A 219 -3.45 18.44 0.43
C ASP A 219 -2.39 17.52 -0.23
N ASN A 220 -2.61 16.20 -0.18
CA ASN A 220 -1.65 15.18 -0.61
C ASN A 220 -0.27 15.41 0.01
N LEU A 221 -0.26 15.65 1.32
CA LEU A 221 0.92 16.06 2.05
C LEU A 221 1.25 15.05 3.15
N LEU A 222 2.54 14.76 3.30
CA LEU A 222 3.08 14.03 4.43
C LEU A 222 4.01 14.95 5.21
N ILE A 223 3.73 15.11 6.50
CA ILE A 223 4.49 15.94 7.43
C ILE A 223 5.20 15.00 8.42
N ASN A 224 6.53 15.04 8.44
CA ASN A 224 7.33 14.37 9.45
C ASN A 224 7.60 15.35 10.60
N HIS A 225 6.89 15.19 11.72
CA HIS A 225 7.00 16.06 12.89
C HIS A 225 8.31 15.89 13.66
N THR A 226 8.98 14.73 13.51
CA THR A 226 10.29 14.49 14.14
C THR A 226 11.39 15.30 13.47
N THR A 227 11.37 15.36 12.13
CA THR A 227 12.40 16.07 11.34
C THR A 227 11.99 17.48 10.92
N GLY A 228 10.70 17.80 10.98
CA GLY A 228 10.12 19.06 10.49
C GLY A 228 10.03 19.15 8.96
N LYS A 229 10.26 18.04 8.24
CA LYS A 229 10.22 17.99 6.77
C LYS A 229 8.82 17.63 6.26
N GLU A 230 8.50 18.14 5.09
CA GLU A 230 7.24 17.89 4.39
C GLU A 230 7.50 17.29 3.01
N TYR A 231 6.62 16.38 2.59
CA TYR A 231 6.74 15.64 1.34
C TYR A 231 5.42 15.60 0.61
N LYS A 232 5.47 15.81 -0.71
CA LYS A 232 4.30 15.67 -1.58
C LYS A 232 4.03 14.21 -1.89
N LEU A 233 2.75 13.87 -1.82
CA LEU A 233 2.20 12.59 -2.23
C LEU A 233 1.47 12.76 -3.56
N LYS A 234 1.39 11.68 -4.33
CA LYS A 234 0.54 11.62 -5.51
C LYS A 234 -0.92 11.47 -5.05
N PRO A 235 -1.86 12.11 -5.76
CA PRO A 235 -3.26 12.00 -5.42
C PRO A 235 -3.77 10.57 -5.60
N ILE A 236 -4.51 10.08 -4.60
CA ILE A 236 -5.14 8.74 -4.63
C ILE A 236 -6.20 8.61 -5.74
N GLY A 237 -6.75 9.74 -6.19
CA GLY A 237 -7.76 9.82 -7.24
C GLY A 237 -9.07 9.11 -6.86
N ASP A 238 -9.72 8.52 -7.85
CA ASP A 238 -11.05 7.91 -7.71
C ASP A 238 -11.09 6.69 -6.78
N ALA A 239 -9.94 6.17 -6.36
CA ALA A 239 -9.86 5.10 -5.38
C ALA A 239 -10.19 5.57 -3.94
N GLY A 240 -9.98 6.85 -3.63
CA GLY A 240 -10.20 7.42 -2.29
C GLY A 240 -11.60 7.14 -1.74
N PRO A 241 -12.68 7.52 -2.45
CA PRO A 241 -14.05 7.27 -2.00
C PRO A 241 -14.40 5.79 -1.78
N VAL A 242 -13.74 4.88 -2.51
CA VAL A 242 -13.95 3.43 -2.35
C VAL A 242 -13.31 2.94 -1.05
N ILE A 243 -12.10 3.39 -0.76
CA ILE A 243 -11.39 3.05 0.49
C ILE A 243 -12.15 3.64 1.69
N GLU A 244 -12.56 4.92 1.62
CA GLU A 244 -13.34 5.60 2.66
C GLU A 244 -14.64 4.88 3.02
N ALA A 245 -15.27 4.24 2.03
CA ALA A 245 -16.48 3.48 2.26
C ALA A 245 -16.24 2.14 2.97
N GLY A 246 -14.99 1.68 3.11
CA GLY A 246 -14.64 0.35 3.60
C GLY A 246 -14.62 -0.69 2.48
N GLY A 247 -14.13 -0.29 1.30
CA GLY A 247 -13.92 -1.18 0.15
C GLY A 247 -15.08 -1.22 -0.85
N ILE A 248 -14.90 -1.99 -1.92
CA ILE A 248 -15.74 -1.93 -3.13
C ILE A 248 -17.20 -2.32 -2.86
N PHE A 249 -17.45 -3.31 -2.01
CA PHE A 249 -18.81 -3.72 -1.68
C PHE A 249 -19.54 -2.69 -0.82
N ALA A 250 -18.83 -2.06 0.11
CA ALA A 250 -19.40 -1.02 0.94
C ALA A 250 -19.67 0.25 0.13
N TYR A 251 -18.76 0.62 -0.78
CA TYR A 251 -18.98 1.68 -1.76
C TYR A 251 -20.17 1.40 -2.68
N ALA A 252 -20.29 0.18 -3.22
CA ALA A 252 -21.40 -0.22 -4.07
C ALA A 252 -22.76 -0.15 -3.34
N ARG A 253 -22.80 -0.51 -2.05
CA ARG A 253 -24.00 -0.31 -1.20
C ARG A 253 -24.30 1.17 -0.99
N LYS A 254 -23.28 1.96 -0.64
CA LYS A 254 -23.39 3.41 -0.40
C LYS A 254 -23.92 4.17 -1.63
N THR A 255 -23.55 3.72 -2.83
CA THR A 255 -23.95 4.31 -4.11
C THR A 255 -25.21 3.68 -4.73
N GLY A 256 -25.82 2.70 -4.06
CA GLY A 256 -27.05 2.05 -4.54
C GLY A 256 -26.86 1.09 -5.72
N MET A 257 -25.63 0.69 -6.04
CA MET A 257 -25.37 -0.33 -7.07
C MET A 257 -25.79 -1.72 -6.64
N ILE A 258 -25.77 -2.00 -5.34
CA ILE A 258 -26.26 -3.25 -4.74
C ILE A 258 -27.11 -2.96 -3.49
N PRO A 259 -28.05 -3.86 -3.12
CA PRO A 259 -28.89 -3.67 -1.95
C PRO A 259 -28.09 -3.54 -0.64
N THR A 260 -28.52 -2.65 0.24
CA THR A 260 -28.02 -2.58 1.61
C THR A 260 -28.44 -3.84 2.37
N LEU A 261 -27.54 -4.41 3.16
CA LEU A 261 -27.91 -5.50 4.07
C LEU A 261 -28.96 -4.98 5.04
N ALA A 262 -30.18 -5.55 5.00
CA ALA A 262 -31.19 -5.26 6.00
C ALA A 262 -30.60 -5.58 7.37
N SER A 263 -30.65 -4.63 8.30
CA SER A 263 -30.22 -4.88 9.68
C SER A 263 -31.11 -5.99 10.25
N SER A 264 -30.62 -7.23 10.27
CA SER A 264 -31.23 -8.29 11.05
C SER A 264 -30.95 -7.96 12.52
N SER A 265 -31.90 -7.26 13.15
CA SER A 265 -31.99 -7.16 14.59
C SER A 265 -32.16 -8.57 15.15
N ALA A 266 -31.09 -9.10 15.73
CA ALA A 266 -31.09 -10.29 16.57
C ALA A 266 -30.63 -9.89 17.96
#